data_AF-A0A2M7VKX8-F1
#
_entry.id   AF-A0A2M7VKX8-F1
#
_cell.length_a   1.000
_cell.length_b   1.000
_cell.length_c   1.000
_cell.angle_alpha   90.00
_cell.angle_beta   90.00
_cell.angle_gamma   90.00
#
_symmetry.space_group_name_H-M   'P 1'
#
loop_
_entity.id
_entity.type
_entity.pdbx_description
1 polymer ?
#
loop_
_entity_poly.entity_id
_entity_poly.type
_entity_poly.pdbx_seq_one_letter_code
_entity_poly.pdbx_strand_id
1 'polypeptide(L)'
;EVSIEKAEKLKREEGLEGKKEIFEAIIPPLTDLTEQIKIYLKYYLSHAPQNQILTNGEKLEKILLCGGGANLKGLVGFLSSTLKVKVELGNPWVNILKEMVEEVPELSFEKSLAYTSALGLALRVISD
;
A
#
# COMPACT_ATOMS: atom_id res chain seq x y z
N GLU A 1 23.16 11.46 -15.82
CA GLU A 1 21.82 10.92 -16.11
C GLU A 1 21.83 9.41 -15.83
N VAL A 2 20.75 8.86 -15.27
CA VAL A 2 20.63 7.44 -14.89
C VAL A 2 19.60 6.80 -15.81
N SER A 3 19.82 5.57 -16.30
CA SER A 3 18.82 4.88 -17.14
C SER A 3 17.57 4.52 -16.33
N ILE A 4 16.44 4.32 -16.99
CA ILE A 4 15.16 3.99 -16.34
C ILE A 4 15.28 2.68 -15.55
N GLU A 5 15.94 1.67 -16.12
CA GLU A 5 16.12 0.37 -15.49
C GLU A 5 16.99 0.49 -14.23
N LYS A 6 18.03 1.32 -14.29
CA LYS A 6 18.90 1.57 -13.14
C LYS A 6 18.18 2.38 -12.07
N ALA A 7 17.36 3.36 -12.45
CA ALA A 7 16.53 4.12 -11.51
C ALA A 7 15.49 3.23 -10.80
N GLU A 8 14.82 2.35 -11.55
CA GLU A 8 13.85 1.40 -10.99
C GLU A 8 14.52 0.43 -10.01
N LYS A 9 15.71 -0.08 -10.37
CA LYS A 9 16.48 -0.96 -9.49
C LYS A 9 16.85 -0.25 -8.18
N LEU A 10 17.38 0.97 -8.25
CA LEU A 10 17.71 1.76 -7.05
C LEU A 10 16.47 2.04 -6.19
N LYS A 11 15.34 2.39 -6.82
CA LYS A 11 14.06 2.60 -6.10
C LYS A 11 13.63 1.36 -5.33
N ARG A 12 13.71 0.16 -5.92
CA ARG A 12 13.31 -1.09 -5.29
C ARG A 12 14.28 -1.55 -4.21
N GLU A 13 15.58 -1.42 -4.44
CA GLU A 13 16.62 -1.92 -3.53
C GLU A 13 16.86 -1.00 -2.34
N GLU A 14 16.77 0.32 -2.53
CA GLU A 14 17.12 1.30 -1.50
C GLU A 14 15.88 1.99 -0.89
N GLY A 15 14.94 2.46 -1.72
CA GLY A 15 13.73 3.15 -1.27
C GLY A 15 14.01 4.38 -0.40
N LEU A 16 13.20 4.60 0.65
CA LEU A 16 13.38 5.72 1.59
C LEU A 16 14.48 5.50 2.63
N GLU A 17 14.98 4.28 2.74
CA GLU A 17 16.09 3.91 3.62
C GLU A 17 17.44 4.01 2.91
N GLY A 18 17.41 4.44 1.64
CA GLY A 18 18.56 4.59 0.78
C GLY A 18 19.46 5.77 1.09
N LYS A 19 20.42 5.99 0.20
CA LYS A 19 21.28 7.18 0.24
C LYS A 19 20.47 8.46 0.12
N LYS A 20 21.06 9.56 0.63
CA LYS A 20 20.44 10.90 0.65
C LYS A 20 19.91 11.32 -0.72
N GLU A 21 20.64 11.06 -1.80
CA GLU A 21 20.26 11.45 -3.16
C GLU A 21 19.01 10.71 -3.66
N ILE A 22 18.85 9.44 -3.27
CA ILE A 22 17.67 8.63 -3.62
C ILE A 22 16.48 9.09 -2.79
N PHE A 23 16.68 9.32 -1.49
CA PHE A 23 15.66 9.89 -0.62
C PHE A 23 15.15 11.25 -1.14
N GLU A 24 16.07 12.17 -1.47
CA GLU A 24 15.73 13.50 -2.02
C GLU A 24 14.98 13.42 -3.35
N ALA A 25 15.25 12.40 -4.18
CA ALA A 25 14.51 12.17 -5.42
C ALA A 25 13.09 11.59 -5.20
N ILE A 26 12.90 10.77 -4.15
CA ILE A 26 11.64 10.07 -3.86
C ILE A 26 10.67 10.92 -3.02
N ILE A 27 11.17 11.79 -2.16
CA ILE A 27 10.32 12.56 -1.24
C ILE A 27 9.30 13.48 -1.92
N PRO A 28 9.63 14.22 -3.00
CA PRO A 28 8.64 15.08 -3.66
C PRO A 28 7.39 14.32 -4.15
N PRO A 29 7.50 13.22 -4.93
CA PRO A 29 6.30 12.48 -5.35
C PRO A 29 5.56 11.80 -4.19
N LEU A 30 6.25 11.38 -3.12
CA LEU A 30 5.56 10.84 -1.94
C LEU A 30 4.82 11.91 -1.12
N THR A 31 5.31 13.14 -1.13
CA THR A 31 4.63 14.28 -0.49
C THR A 31 3.33 14.57 -1.22
N ASP A 32 3.36 14.65 -2.55
CA ASP A 32 2.16 14.80 -3.38
C ASP A 32 1.17 13.65 -3.15
N LEU A 33 1.64 12.39 -3.18
CA LEU A 33 0.81 11.22 -2.86
C LEU A 33 0.13 11.34 -1.50
N THR A 34 0.85 11.83 -0.49
CA THR A 34 0.31 11.99 0.86
C THR A 34 -0.78 13.05 0.91
N GLU A 35 -0.61 14.15 0.18
CA GLU A 35 -1.64 15.19 0.05
C GLU A 35 -2.89 14.66 -0.65
N GLN A 36 -2.72 13.90 -1.74
CA GLN A 36 -3.85 13.24 -2.42
C GLN A 36 -4.59 12.28 -1.48
N ILE A 37 -3.87 11.45 -0.71
CA ILE A 37 -4.50 10.57 0.29
C ILE A 37 -5.34 11.38 1.28
N LYS A 38 -4.82 12.50 1.81
CA LYS A 38 -5.56 13.37 2.74
C LYS A 38 -6.83 13.95 2.11
N ILE A 39 -6.76 14.38 0.85
CA ILE A 39 -7.91 14.91 0.10
C ILE A 39 -9.00 13.84 -0.03
N TYR A 40 -8.64 12.63 -0.46
CA TYR A 40 -9.60 11.54 -0.63
C TYR A 40 -10.19 11.07 0.70
N LEU A 41 -9.37 10.99 1.76
CA LEU A 41 -9.86 10.67 3.10
C LEU A 41 -10.87 11.72 3.58
N LYS A 42 -10.58 13.01 3.40
CA LYS A 42 -11.51 14.09 3.75
C LYS A 42 -12.81 13.98 2.96
N TYR A 43 -12.73 13.74 1.65
CA TYR A 43 -13.89 13.59 0.79
C TYR A 43 -14.76 12.40 1.21
N TYR A 44 -14.16 11.24 1.45
CA TYR A 44 -14.86 10.04 1.89
C TYR A 44 -15.56 10.28 3.23
N LEU A 45 -14.86 10.83 4.22
CA LEU A 45 -15.44 11.10 5.55
C LEU A 45 -16.55 12.14 5.52
N SER A 46 -16.53 13.11 4.59
CA SER A 46 -17.59 14.12 4.48
C SER A 46 -18.80 13.67 3.68
N HIS A 47 -18.69 12.61 2.86
CA HIS A 47 -19.76 12.12 1.98
C HIS A 47 -20.18 10.68 2.28
N ALA A 48 -19.57 10.04 3.28
CA ALA A 48 -20.00 8.73 3.75
C ALA A 48 -21.49 8.81 4.14
N PRO A 49 -22.35 7.93 3.61
CA PRO A 49 -23.77 7.90 3.94
C PRO A 49 -23.97 7.92 5.46
N GLN A 50 -25.01 8.60 5.99
CA GLN A 50 -25.26 8.67 7.45
C GLN A 50 -25.38 7.29 8.13
N ASN A 51 -25.74 6.26 7.36
CA ASN A 51 -25.81 4.84 7.73
C ASN A 51 -24.49 4.06 7.57
N GLN A 52 -23.44 4.71 7.06
CA GLN A 52 -22.04 4.27 7.01
C GLN A 52 -21.10 5.25 7.72
N ILE A 53 -21.63 6.25 8.46
CA ILE A 53 -20.90 6.73 9.63
C ILE A 53 -20.74 5.48 10.46
N LEU A 54 -19.54 4.92 10.42
CA LEU A 54 -19.00 3.92 11.34
C LEU A 54 -19.85 3.95 12.60
N THR A 55 -20.72 2.95 12.77
CA THR A 55 -22.03 3.06 13.45
C THR A 55 -21.99 3.44 14.93
N ASN A 56 -20.82 3.83 15.45
CA ASN A 56 -20.57 4.31 16.80
C ASN A 56 -19.53 5.46 16.88
N GLY A 57 -19.35 6.27 15.83
CA GLY A 57 -18.33 7.33 15.83
C GLY A 57 -16.89 6.80 15.73
N GLU A 58 -16.72 5.63 15.08
CA GLU A 58 -15.41 5.03 14.92
C GLU A 58 -14.57 5.88 13.95
N LYS A 59 -13.27 5.94 14.20
CA LYS A 59 -12.30 6.70 13.41
C LYS A 59 -11.71 5.78 12.34
N LEU A 60 -11.10 6.36 11.30
CA LEU A 60 -10.22 5.60 10.39
C LEU A 60 -9.16 4.84 11.21
N GLU A 61 -9.27 3.52 11.27
CA GLU A 61 -8.40 2.68 12.11
C GLU A 61 -7.04 2.45 11.46
N LYS A 62 -7.05 2.09 10.17
CA LYS A 62 -5.84 1.77 9.42
C LYS A 62 -5.99 1.94 7.91
N ILE A 63 -4.85 2.06 7.25
CA ILE A 63 -4.70 2.08 5.79
C ILE A 63 -3.92 0.82 5.39
N LEU A 64 -4.45 0.09 4.41
CA LEU A 64 -3.81 -1.10 3.85
C LEU A 64 -3.21 -0.76 2.48
N LEU A 65 -1.91 -0.98 2.32
CA LEU A 65 -1.21 -0.77 1.06
C LEU A 65 -1.26 -2.04 0.20
N CYS A 66 -1.46 -1.89 -1.10
CA CYS A 66 -1.38 -2.95 -2.09
C CYS A 66 -0.72 -2.44 -3.37
N GLY A 67 -0.45 -3.33 -4.33
CA GLY A 67 0.26 -3.02 -5.57
C GLY A 67 1.78 -3.09 -5.43
N GLY A 68 2.49 -3.07 -6.56
CA GLY A 68 3.96 -3.20 -6.57
C GLY A 68 4.70 -2.07 -5.84
N GLY A 69 4.13 -0.85 -5.84
CA GLY A 69 4.68 0.31 -5.14
C GLY A 69 4.62 0.22 -3.61
N ALA A 70 3.75 -0.64 -3.06
CA ALA A 70 3.67 -0.86 -1.61
C ALA A 70 4.97 -1.45 -1.02
N ASN A 71 5.78 -2.11 -1.87
CA ASN A 71 7.08 -2.67 -1.50
C ASN A 71 8.21 -1.63 -1.37
N LEU A 72 7.94 -0.34 -1.55
CA LEU A 72 8.95 0.70 -1.37
C LEU A 72 9.43 0.70 0.09
N LYS A 73 10.72 0.42 0.31
CA LYS A 73 11.32 0.39 1.65
C LYS A 73 11.09 1.70 2.39
N GLY A 74 10.70 1.62 3.66
CA GLY A 74 10.33 2.76 4.50
C GLY A 74 8.96 3.39 4.23
N LEU A 75 8.21 3.00 3.18
CA LEU A 75 6.95 3.66 2.81
C LEU A 75 5.86 3.53 3.89
N VAL A 76 5.71 2.35 4.48
CA VAL A 76 4.73 2.10 5.57
C VAL A 76 4.99 3.03 6.75
N GLY A 77 6.25 3.15 7.18
CA GLY A 77 6.67 4.03 8.26
C GLY A 77 6.46 5.50 7.92
N PHE A 78 6.87 5.91 6.73
CA PHE A 78 6.69 7.27 6.22
C PHE A 78 5.20 7.68 6.24
N LEU A 79 4.33 6.90 5.60
CA LEU A 79 2.90 7.20 5.53
C LEU A 79 2.25 7.17 6.92
N SER A 80 2.60 6.18 7.77
CA SER A 80 2.10 6.14 9.15
C SER A 80 2.46 7.40 9.92
N SER A 81 3.71 7.85 9.80
CA SER A 81 4.21 9.03 10.50
C SER A 81 3.58 10.34 10.01
N THR A 82 3.33 10.46 8.70
CA THR A 82 2.82 11.70 8.08
C THR A 82 1.30 11.78 8.13
N LEU A 83 0.59 10.66 8.04
CA LEU A 83 -0.88 10.61 8.11
C LEU A 83 -1.42 10.50 9.54
N LYS A 84 -0.59 10.11 10.51
CA LYS A 84 -1.00 9.82 11.90
C LYS A 84 -2.11 8.77 12.00
N VAL A 85 -2.07 7.81 11.09
CA VAL A 85 -2.97 6.66 10.99
C VAL A 85 -2.10 5.41 10.86
N LYS A 86 -2.55 4.28 11.39
CA LYS A 86 -1.84 3.01 11.25
C LYS A 86 -1.79 2.63 9.77
N VAL A 87 -0.61 2.41 9.19
CA VAL A 87 -0.46 1.90 7.82
C VAL A 87 0.17 0.51 7.90
N GLU A 88 -0.34 -0.42 7.10
CA GLU A 88 0.17 -1.79 7.01
C GLU A 88 0.16 -2.27 5.54
N LEU A 89 0.97 -3.27 5.21
CA LEU A 89 0.79 -4.00 3.95
C LEU A 89 -0.48 -4.84 4.04
N GLY A 90 -1.35 -4.74 3.03
CA GLY A 90 -2.52 -5.61 2.92
C GLY A 90 -2.08 -7.03 2.58
N ASN A 91 -2.68 -8.04 3.22
CA ASN A 91 -2.40 -9.44 2.89
C ASN A 91 -3.25 -9.87 1.67
N PRO A 92 -2.65 -10.11 0.48
CA PRO A 92 -3.42 -10.49 -0.71
C PRO A 92 -4.07 -11.88 -0.60
N TRP A 93 -3.56 -12.72 0.30
CA TRP A 93 -3.99 -14.11 0.47
C TRP A 93 -5.08 -14.29 1.51
N VAL A 94 -5.50 -13.22 2.20
CA VAL A 94 -6.37 -13.28 3.39
C VAL A 94 -7.69 -14.02 3.17
N ASN A 95 -8.21 -14.00 1.93
CA ASN A 95 -9.46 -14.66 1.56
C ASN A 95 -9.25 -15.92 0.69
N ILE A 96 -8.00 -16.32 0.45
CA ILE A 96 -7.63 -17.45 -0.41
C ILE A 96 -7.07 -18.60 0.44
N LEU A 97 -6.18 -18.26 1.39
CA LEU A 97 -5.44 -19.24 2.19
C LEU A 97 -5.95 -19.19 3.63
N LYS A 98 -6.20 -20.37 4.22
CA LYS A 98 -6.71 -20.50 5.60
C LYS A 98 -5.73 -19.97 6.64
N GLU A 99 -4.44 -20.03 6.33
CA GLU A 99 -3.36 -19.53 7.17
C GLU A 99 -2.54 -18.53 6.35
N MET A 100 -1.92 -17.57 7.03
CA MET A 100 -0.98 -16.67 6.38
C MET A 100 0.28 -17.46 6.01
N VAL A 101 0.58 -17.50 4.71
CA VAL A 101 1.78 -18.16 4.18
C VAL A 101 2.71 -17.07 3.65
N GLU A 102 3.98 -17.14 4.07
CA GLU A 102 5.02 -16.21 3.60
C GLU A 102 5.34 -16.42 2.11
N GLU A 103 5.09 -17.64 1.62
CA GLU A 103 5.34 -18.04 0.25
C GLU A 103 4.33 -19.10 -0.21
N VAL A 104 3.75 -18.88 -1.38
CA VAL A 104 3.15 -19.92 -2.21
C VAL A 104 4.19 -20.24 -3.29
N PRO A 105 4.37 -21.50 -3.75
CA PRO A 105 5.36 -21.81 -4.77
C PRO A 105 5.32 -20.80 -5.92
N GLU A 106 6.47 -20.18 -6.22
CA GLU A 106 6.69 -19.16 -7.28
C GLU A 106 6.26 -17.71 -6.97
N LEU A 107 5.53 -17.44 -5.87
CA LEU A 107 5.06 -16.09 -5.54
C LEU A 107 5.26 -15.72 -4.05
N SER A 108 6.33 -14.97 -3.76
CA SER A 108 6.56 -14.39 -2.43
C SER A 108 5.49 -13.37 -2.03
N PHE A 109 5.33 -13.12 -0.73
CA PHE A 109 4.41 -12.11 -0.21
C PHE A 109 4.59 -10.74 -0.89
N GLU A 110 5.82 -10.23 -1.00
CA GLU A 110 6.12 -8.95 -1.65
C GLU A 110 5.66 -8.91 -3.11
N LYS A 111 5.92 -9.98 -3.88
CA LYS A 111 5.48 -10.07 -5.27
C LYS A 111 3.96 -10.17 -5.35
N SER A 112 3.32 -10.87 -4.41
CA SER A 112 1.86 -11.06 -4.38
C SER A 112 1.07 -9.76 -4.24
N LEU A 113 1.65 -8.72 -3.61
CA LEU A 113 1.02 -7.39 -3.50
C LEU A 113 0.71 -6.77 -4.87
N ALA A 114 1.56 -7.02 -5.88
CA ALA A 114 1.31 -6.55 -7.24
C ALA A 114 0.12 -7.26 -7.92
N TYR A 115 -0.28 -8.43 -7.40
CA TYR A 115 -1.36 -9.26 -7.94
C TYR A 115 -2.65 -9.20 -7.12
N THR A 116 -2.76 -8.33 -6.11
CA THR A 116 -3.95 -8.23 -5.24
C THR A 116 -5.27 -8.15 -6.03
N SER A 117 -5.31 -7.38 -7.12
CA SER A 117 -6.51 -7.28 -7.98
C SER A 117 -6.82 -8.58 -8.71
N ALA A 118 -5.81 -9.25 -9.30
CA ALA A 118 -6.00 -10.51 -10.02
C ALA A 118 -6.43 -11.64 -9.08
N LEU A 119 -5.82 -11.71 -7.90
CA LEU A 119 -6.19 -12.63 -6.82
C LEU A 119 -7.64 -12.40 -6.36
N GLY A 120 -8.04 -11.14 -6.17
CA GLY A 120 -9.42 -10.78 -5.83
C GLY A 120 -10.44 -11.18 -6.89
N LEU A 121 -10.11 -11.02 -8.18
CA LEU A 121 -10.98 -11.47 -9.29
C LEU A 121 -11.12 -13.00 -9.32
N ALA A 122 -10.03 -13.74 -9.05
CA ALA A 122 -10.04 -15.20 -9.04
C ALA A 122 -10.95 -15.78 -7.94
N LEU A 123 -11.15 -15.06 -6.83
CA LEU A 123 -12.07 -15.49 -5.75
C LEU A 123 -13.49 -15.75 -6.25
N ARG A 124 -13.94 -15.02 -7.27
CA ARG A 124 -15.27 -15.23 -7.86
C ARG A 124 -15.41 -16.66 -8.40
N VAL A 125 -14.38 -17.17 -9.07
CA VAL A 125 -14.40 -18.50 -9.71
C VAL A 125 -14.35 -19.63 -8.66
N ILE A 126 -13.78 -19.37 -7.49
CA ILE A 126 -13.66 -20.36 -6.39
C ILE A 126 -14.94 -20.40 -5.54
N SER A 127 -15.77 -19.36 -5.61
CA SER A 127 -17.00 -19.23 -4.80
C SER A 127 -18.25 -19.78 -5.51
N ASP A 128 -18.12 -20.13 -6.80
CA ASP A 128 -19.11 -20.87 -7.60
C ASP A 128 -18.78 -22.37 -7.60
#